data_AF-A0A356KPJ2-F1
#
_entry.id   AF-A0A356KPJ2-F1
#
_cell.length_a   1.000
_cell.length_b   1.000
_cell.length_c   1.000
_cell.angle_alpha   90.00
_cell.angle_beta   90.00
_cell.angle_gamma   90.00
#
_symmetry.space_group_name_H-M   'P 1'
#
loop_
_entity.id
_entity.type
_entity.pdbx_description
1 polymer ?
#
loop_
_entity_poly.entity_id
_entity_poly.type
_entity_poly.pdbx_seq_one_letter_code
_entity_poly.pdbx_strand_id
1 'polypeptide(L)'
;MFLNAFFWKLWHSGLTWALSDNMRCVLLLQYPSLGRELPSYLVPVLKSEILYKGLALGNLVAQASPALGVLFLRRPLLRAACGALMGLEICALGLVMSIWNPNWLPLVAFFVDWDALIGALGKEQPDPPRPDPPAASSLPTLRSAAYPAFYAAFSTLIAFSAWEDHLDYRLNVYPFTSFQMYSALVVKPPYDVHLPYRQPVIRVRVKGGSPPLPELAKLERTLNRHFCGIIGIERAEDIKARLHEARQIAIKSGQEWLQVELWRAVMLVPAYPKDPEPSLPIAGLMGTISRQGEIQVASLSRGWDAKRNQHYLVLDKLGRDLSETPRVSYVVDHTGPLRPLRGRWEDGRYYYTYTEHGYLTFMLDFPSTETDYCSFFYYH
;
A
#
# COMPACT_ATOMS: atom_id res chain seq x y z
N MET A 1 15.31 -12.34 -1.35
CA MET A 1 14.00 -11.79 -0.92
C MET A 1 14.16 -10.56 -0.03
N PHE A 2 14.58 -10.70 1.25
CA PHE A 2 14.71 -9.57 2.18
C PHE A 2 15.74 -8.51 1.76
N LEU A 3 16.89 -8.93 1.22
CA LEU A 3 17.89 -8.01 0.69
C LEU A 3 17.32 -7.12 -0.44
N ASN A 4 16.41 -7.66 -1.25
CA ASN A 4 15.76 -6.89 -2.32
C ASN A 4 14.91 -5.76 -1.73
N ALA A 5 14.12 -6.06 -0.69
CA ALA A 5 13.31 -5.06 0.01
C ALA A 5 14.17 -3.98 0.68
N PHE A 6 15.28 -4.37 1.33
CA PHE A 6 16.25 -3.45 1.90
C PHE A 6 16.87 -2.53 0.83
N PHE A 7 17.40 -3.14 -0.24
CA PHE A 7 18.01 -2.41 -1.35
C PHE A 7 17.05 -1.37 -1.91
N TRP A 8 15.81 -1.77 -2.18
CA TRP A 8 14.83 -0.89 -2.78
C TRP A 8 14.36 0.26 -1.91
N LYS A 9 14.27 0.06 -0.60
CA LYS A 9 14.01 1.15 0.35
C LYS A 9 15.12 2.19 0.31
N LEU A 10 16.38 1.73 0.36
CA LEU A 10 17.53 2.63 0.33
C LEU A 10 17.74 3.29 -1.03
N TRP A 11 17.53 2.58 -2.13
CA TRP A 11 17.72 3.11 -3.47
C TRP A 11 16.74 4.24 -3.79
N HIS A 12 15.45 4.06 -3.50
CA HIS A 12 14.44 5.07 -3.85
C HIS A 12 14.31 6.20 -2.84
N SER A 13 14.47 5.89 -1.55
CA SER A 13 14.13 6.81 -0.46
C SER A 13 15.32 7.10 0.46
N GLY A 14 16.39 6.31 0.39
CA GLY A 14 17.49 6.38 1.34
C GLY A 14 17.03 6.14 2.77
N LEU A 15 17.72 6.77 3.73
CA LEU A 15 17.36 6.69 5.15
C LEU A 15 16.06 7.44 5.49
N THR A 16 15.56 8.30 4.60
CA THR A 16 14.30 9.02 4.85
C THR A 16 13.12 8.07 4.96
N TRP A 17 13.18 6.88 4.33
CA TRP A 17 12.18 5.83 4.50
C TRP A 17 11.96 5.41 5.97
N ALA A 18 13.04 5.37 6.76
CA ALA A 18 12.98 4.97 8.16
C ALA A 18 12.96 6.15 9.13
N LEU A 19 13.55 7.28 8.75
CA LEU A 19 13.72 8.45 9.62
C LEU A 19 12.60 9.50 9.51
N SER A 20 11.59 9.27 8.66
CA SER A 20 10.41 10.13 8.51
C SER A 20 9.13 9.47 9.04
N ASP A 21 7.97 10.10 8.85
CA ASP A 21 6.63 9.58 9.19
C ASP A 21 6.18 8.41 8.31
N ASN A 22 7.05 7.94 7.40
CA ASN A 22 6.71 6.94 6.39
C ASN A 22 6.18 5.65 6.99
N MET A 23 6.88 5.05 7.97
CA MET A 23 6.40 3.81 8.61
C MET A 23 5.04 4.01 9.30
N ARG A 24 4.82 5.16 9.95
CA ARG A 24 3.53 5.51 10.56
C ARG A 24 2.43 5.58 9.50
N CYS A 25 2.70 6.24 8.37
CA CYS A 25 1.76 6.33 7.26
C CYS A 25 1.47 4.97 6.61
N VAL A 26 2.50 4.15 6.36
CA VAL A 26 2.34 2.80 5.82
C VAL A 26 1.39 1.97 6.68
N LEU A 27 1.61 1.94 8.00
CA LEU A 27 0.76 1.17 8.92
C LEU A 27 -0.69 1.68 8.94
N LEU A 28 -0.86 3.01 8.92
CA LEU A 28 -2.18 3.64 8.93
C LEU A 28 -2.97 3.44 7.63
N LEU A 29 -2.30 3.20 6.51
CA LEU A 29 -2.94 2.88 5.23
C LEU A 29 -3.17 1.37 5.08
N GLN A 30 -2.28 0.54 5.63
CA GLN A 30 -2.28 -0.90 5.47
C GLN A 30 -3.51 -1.60 6.09
N TYR A 31 -3.89 -1.26 7.32
CA TYR A 31 -5.02 -1.95 7.95
C TYR A 31 -6.36 -1.64 7.25
N PRO A 32 -6.66 -0.35 6.94
CA PRO A 32 -7.84 -0.01 6.15
C PRO A 32 -7.84 -0.59 4.72
N SER A 33 -6.67 -0.82 4.11
CA SER A 33 -6.54 -1.46 2.79
C SER A 33 -6.89 -2.95 2.85
N LEU A 34 -6.52 -3.61 3.95
CA LEU A 34 -6.88 -4.99 4.24
C LEU A 34 -8.32 -5.16 4.75
N GLY A 35 -9.06 -4.06 4.96
CA GLY A 35 -10.38 -4.08 5.60
C GLY A 35 -10.33 -4.61 7.04
N ARG A 36 -9.23 -4.33 7.75
CA ARG A 36 -9.00 -4.70 9.15
C ARG A 36 -8.90 -3.44 10.00
N GLU A 37 -9.26 -3.57 11.26
CA GLU A 37 -9.01 -2.53 12.25
C GLU A 37 -7.53 -2.54 12.65
N LEU A 38 -7.01 -1.37 12.99
CA LEU A 38 -5.66 -1.22 13.51
C LEU A 38 -5.58 -1.92 14.88
N PRO A 39 -4.68 -2.89 15.09
CA PRO A 39 -4.54 -3.56 16.37
C PRO A 39 -4.17 -2.60 17.49
N SER A 40 -4.82 -2.74 18.63
CA SER A 40 -4.64 -1.84 19.79
C SER A 40 -3.19 -1.76 20.27
N TYR A 41 -2.40 -2.84 20.14
CA TYR A 41 -0.99 -2.86 20.52
C TYR A 41 -0.09 -2.03 19.58
N LEU A 42 -0.53 -1.69 18.37
CA LEU A 42 0.21 -0.79 17.47
C LEU A 42 -0.09 0.68 17.75
N VAL A 43 -1.19 1.01 18.41
CA VAL A 43 -1.56 2.40 18.71
C VAL A 43 -0.47 3.11 19.53
N PRO A 44 0.11 2.54 20.61
CA PRO A 44 1.22 3.16 21.32
C PRO A 44 2.47 3.38 20.44
N VAL A 45 2.76 2.47 19.52
CA VAL A 45 3.88 2.60 18.57
C VAL A 45 3.66 3.79 17.64
N LEU A 46 2.45 3.96 17.10
CA LEU A 46 2.11 5.05 16.17
C LEU A 46 1.97 6.41 16.86
N LYS A 47 1.79 6.43 18.19
CA LYS A 47 1.78 7.64 19.03
C LYS A 47 3.18 8.09 19.48
N SER A 48 4.23 7.32 19.21
CA SER A 48 5.60 7.66 19.58
C SER A 48 6.52 7.67 18.37
N GLU A 49 7.09 8.85 18.08
CA GLU A 49 8.05 9.04 16.99
C GLU A 49 9.23 8.07 17.06
N ILE A 50 9.81 7.93 18.24
CA ILE A 50 10.96 7.05 18.48
C ILE A 50 10.58 5.59 18.19
N LEU A 51 9.37 5.16 18.55
CA LEU A 51 8.96 3.77 18.38
C LEU A 51 8.70 3.42 16.91
N TYR A 52 7.93 4.21 16.16
CA TYR A 52 7.68 3.86 14.75
C TYR A 52 8.93 4.07 13.87
N LYS A 53 9.79 5.05 14.15
CA LYS A 53 11.08 5.22 13.45
C LYS A 53 12.06 4.11 13.83
N GLY A 54 12.11 3.75 15.11
CA GLY A 54 12.90 2.61 15.60
C GLY A 54 12.46 1.30 14.97
N LEU A 55 11.16 1.08 14.82
CA LEU A 55 10.59 -0.07 14.11
C LEU A 55 11.01 -0.08 12.63
N ALA A 56 11.01 1.08 11.97
CA ALA A 56 11.45 1.20 10.58
C ALA A 56 12.95 0.93 10.40
N LEU A 57 13.78 1.43 11.31
CA LEU A 57 15.22 1.13 11.32
C LEU A 57 15.49 -0.34 11.63
N GLY A 58 14.79 -0.90 12.62
CA GLY A 58 14.86 -2.32 12.96
C GLY A 58 14.48 -3.21 11.78
N ASN A 59 13.45 -2.81 11.02
CA ASN A 59 13.05 -3.46 9.79
C ASN A 59 14.17 -3.42 8.73
N LEU A 60 14.82 -2.27 8.49
CA LEU A 60 15.96 -2.20 7.57
C LEU A 60 17.12 -3.12 8.02
N VAL A 61 17.48 -3.11 9.30
CA VAL A 61 18.53 -3.97 9.87
C VAL A 61 18.19 -5.45 9.69
N ALA A 62 16.95 -5.83 10.03
CA ALA A 62 16.52 -7.22 9.93
C ALA A 62 16.46 -7.67 8.46
N GLN A 63 16.08 -6.80 7.53
CA GLN A 63 16.07 -7.10 6.09
C GLN A 63 17.47 -7.21 5.47
N ALA A 64 18.46 -6.47 6.00
CA ALA A 64 19.86 -6.60 5.62
C ALA A 64 20.55 -7.83 6.24
N SER A 65 20.06 -8.29 7.39
CA SER A 65 20.70 -9.36 8.18
C SER A 65 20.97 -10.67 7.43
N PRO A 66 20.12 -11.17 6.49
CA PRO A 66 20.42 -12.40 5.77
C PRO A 66 21.69 -12.29 4.92
N ALA A 67 21.92 -11.12 4.31
CA ALA A 67 23.13 -10.87 3.52
C ALA A 67 24.37 -10.83 4.42
N LEU A 68 24.27 -10.21 5.60
CA LEU A 68 25.35 -10.20 6.59
C LEU A 68 25.67 -11.61 7.10
N GLY A 69 24.66 -12.46 7.31
CA GLY A 69 24.87 -13.84 7.75
C GLY A 69 25.67 -14.68 6.75
N VAL A 70 25.59 -14.39 5.45
CA VAL A 70 26.44 -15.01 4.41
C VAL A 70 27.91 -14.60 4.56
N LEU A 71 28.20 -13.43 5.12
CA LEU A 71 29.59 -13.00 5.41
C LEU A 71 30.13 -13.65 6.69
N PHE A 72 29.25 -14.07 7.60
CA PHE A 72 29.59 -14.66 8.89
C PHE A 72 29.64 -16.19 8.90
N LEU A 73 29.94 -16.84 7.76
CA LEU A 73 30.03 -18.31 7.66
C LEU A 73 30.98 -18.94 8.69
N ARG A 74 32.06 -18.24 9.07
CA ARG A 74 33.04 -18.70 10.06
C ARG A 74 32.73 -18.25 11.50
N ARG A 75 31.62 -17.56 11.73
CA ARG A 75 31.22 -16.99 13.02
C ARG A 75 29.81 -17.45 13.37
N PRO A 76 29.64 -18.69 13.89
CA PRO A 76 28.34 -19.33 14.03
C PRO A 76 27.35 -18.52 14.88
N LEU A 77 27.82 -17.90 15.96
CA LEU A 77 26.98 -17.05 16.81
C LEU A 77 26.45 -15.82 16.08
N LEU A 78 27.28 -15.15 15.27
CA LEU A 78 26.84 -13.99 14.48
C LEU A 78 25.89 -14.40 13.36
N ARG A 79 26.17 -15.52 12.69
CA ARG A 79 25.28 -16.08 11.67
C ARG A 79 23.92 -16.44 12.27
N ALA A 80 23.90 -17.11 13.42
CA ALA A 80 22.67 -17.44 14.15
C ALA A 80 21.91 -16.17 14.58
N ALA A 81 22.61 -15.12 15.03
CA ALA A 81 22.00 -13.83 15.35
C ALA A 81 21.34 -13.18 14.10
N CYS A 82 21.98 -13.23 12.93
CA CYS A 82 21.36 -12.79 11.67
C CYS A 82 20.12 -13.62 11.32
N GLY A 83 20.17 -14.94 11.51
CA GLY A 83 19.01 -15.82 11.36
C GLY A 83 17.87 -15.46 12.30
N ALA A 84 18.17 -15.16 13.56
CA ALA A 84 17.20 -14.73 14.54
C ALA A 84 16.54 -13.40 14.15
N LEU A 85 17.31 -12.41 13.66
CA LEU A 85 16.77 -11.15 13.13
C LEU A 85 15.84 -11.39 11.93
N MET A 86 16.20 -12.30 11.02
CA MET A 86 15.33 -12.70 9.92
C MET A 86 14.04 -13.36 10.41
N GLY A 87 14.12 -14.25 11.41
CA GLY A 87 12.95 -14.86 12.05
C GLY A 87 12.04 -13.82 12.69
N LEU A 88 12.62 -12.86 13.41
CA LEU A 88 11.89 -11.74 14.00
C LEU A 88 11.21 -10.87 12.93
N GLU A 89 11.87 -10.60 11.81
CA GLU A 89 11.26 -9.89 10.67
C GLU A 89 10.07 -10.64 10.09
N ILE A 90 10.18 -11.97 9.87
CA ILE A 90 9.05 -12.79 9.39
C ILE A 90 7.88 -12.69 10.37
N CYS A 91 8.15 -12.79 11.67
CA CYS A 91 7.15 -12.63 12.70
C CYS A 91 6.54 -11.21 12.72
N ALA A 92 7.37 -10.19 12.60
CA ALA A 92 6.97 -8.79 12.59
C ALA A 92 6.12 -8.44 11.37
N LEU A 93 6.44 -8.95 10.17
CA LEU A 93 5.57 -8.81 9.00
C LEU A 93 4.17 -9.37 9.28
N GLY A 94 4.11 -10.50 9.99
CA GLY A 94 2.86 -11.10 10.46
C GLY A 94 2.04 -10.22 11.38
N LEU A 95 2.66 -9.79 12.47
CA LEU A 95 1.99 -9.10 13.56
C LEU A 95 1.75 -7.62 13.20
N VAL A 96 2.78 -6.93 12.72
CA VAL A 96 2.79 -5.49 12.47
C VAL A 96 2.18 -5.13 11.12
N MET A 97 2.50 -5.88 10.05
CA MET A 97 2.03 -5.56 8.69
C MET A 97 0.80 -6.37 8.30
N SER A 98 0.37 -7.32 9.16
CA SER A 98 -0.69 -8.28 8.87
C SER A 98 -0.40 -9.15 7.62
N ILE A 99 0.89 -9.40 7.34
CA ILE A 99 1.39 -10.21 6.24
C ILE A 99 2.01 -11.47 6.82
N TRP A 100 1.21 -12.52 6.94
CA TRP A 100 1.65 -13.77 7.54
C TRP A 100 2.05 -14.80 6.49
N ASN A 101 3.32 -15.19 6.50
CA ASN A 101 3.81 -16.31 5.70
C ASN A 101 4.78 -17.18 6.52
N PRO A 102 4.26 -18.15 7.29
CA PRO A 102 5.08 -19.00 8.14
C PRO A 102 6.00 -19.93 7.34
N ASN A 103 5.74 -20.13 6.04
CA ASN A 103 6.60 -20.93 5.17
C ASN A 103 7.99 -20.32 4.97
N TRP A 104 8.21 -19.07 5.38
CA TRP A 104 9.53 -18.45 5.41
C TRP A 104 10.36 -18.80 6.66
N LEU A 105 9.74 -19.23 7.76
CA LEU A 105 10.44 -19.56 9.01
C LEU A 105 11.47 -20.68 8.85
N PRO A 106 11.23 -21.75 8.06
CA PRO A 106 12.26 -22.77 7.79
C PRO A 106 13.56 -22.20 7.24
N LEU A 107 13.54 -21.01 6.60
CA LEU A 107 14.77 -20.39 6.09
C LEU A 107 15.74 -19.96 7.20
N VAL A 108 15.25 -19.76 8.43
CA VAL A 108 16.09 -19.46 9.60
C VAL A 108 17.04 -20.61 9.93
N ALA A 109 16.65 -21.86 9.63
CA ALA A 109 17.48 -23.04 9.84
C ALA A 109 18.83 -22.97 9.09
N PHE A 110 18.89 -22.27 7.95
CA PHE A 110 20.13 -22.09 7.20
C PHE A 110 21.13 -21.15 7.86
N PHE A 111 20.75 -20.47 8.94
CA PHE A 111 21.64 -19.61 9.72
C PHE A 111 22.19 -20.30 10.96
N VAL A 112 21.72 -21.50 11.27
CA VAL A 112 22.22 -22.32 12.37
C VAL A 112 23.44 -23.09 11.86
N ASP A 113 24.52 -23.05 12.65
CA ASP A 113 25.64 -23.97 12.48
C ASP A 113 25.26 -25.31 13.11
N TRP A 114 24.76 -26.22 12.27
CA TRP A 114 24.29 -27.53 12.71
C TRP A 114 25.42 -28.40 13.24
N ASP A 115 26.64 -28.28 12.71
CA ASP A 115 27.79 -29.06 13.17
C ASP A 115 28.19 -28.62 14.59
N ALA A 116 28.26 -27.31 14.82
CA ALA A 116 28.51 -26.77 16.17
C ALA A 116 27.38 -27.12 17.15
N LEU A 117 26.12 -27.06 16.72
CA LEU A 117 24.97 -27.38 17.56
C LEU A 117 24.92 -28.88 17.90
N ILE A 118 25.09 -29.76 16.91
CA ILE A 118 25.12 -31.22 17.12
C ILE A 118 26.33 -31.60 17.99
N GLY A 119 27.50 -31.00 17.76
CA GLY A 119 28.68 -31.20 18.60
C GLY A 119 28.48 -30.75 20.05
N ALA A 120 27.71 -29.69 20.29
CA ALA A 120 27.37 -29.24 21.64
C ALA A 120 26.31 -30.13 22.34
N LEU A 121 25.36 -30.68 21.57
CA LEU A 121 24.31 -31.58 22.08
C LEU A 121 24.80 -33.01 22.28
N GLY A 122 25.71 -33.46 21.42
CA GLY A 122 26.43 -34.72 21.54
C GLY A 122 27.51 -34.60 22.61
N LYS A 123 27.14 -34.91 23.86
CA LYS A 123 28.08 -35.06 24.98
C LYS A 123 29.35 -35.79 24.53
N GLU A 124 30.49 -35.10 24.66
CA GLU A 124 31.86 -35.63 24.71
C GLU A 124 32.09 -36.90 23.88
N GLN A 125 32.18 -36.77 22.56
CA GLN A 125 33.14 -37.63 21.87
C GLN A 125 34.52 -37.04 22.14
N PRO A 126 35.45 -37.78 22.78
CA PRO A 126 36.81 -37.31 22.94
C PRO A 126 37.39 -37.01 21.55
N ASP A 127 37.78 -35.75 21.33
CA ASP A 127 38.30 -35.29 20.05
C ASP A 127 39.49 -36.20 19.65
N PRO A 128 39.45 -36.91 18.49
CA PRO A 128 40.70 -37.34 17.87
C PRO A 128 41.59 -36.10 17.71
N PRO A 129 42.93 -36.25 17.89
CA PRO A 129 43.85 -35.11 17.95
C PRO A 129 43.55 -34.14 16.81
N ARG A 130 43.09 -32.94 17.17
CA ARG A 130 42.80 -31.89 16.18
C ARG A 130 44.07 -31.71 15.35
N PRO A 131 44.01 -31.87 14.02
CA PRO A 131 45.08 -31.41 13.17
C PRO A 131 45.33 -29.95 13.54
N ASP A 132 46.60 -29.59 13.76
CA ASP A 132 46.97 -28.22 14.09
C ASP A 132 46.19 -27.27 13.17
N PRO A 133 45.53 -26.24 13.72
CA PRO A 133 44.77 -25.31 12.90
C PRO A 133 45.70 -24.86 11.78
N PRO A 134 45.34 -25.06 10.49
CA PRO A 134 46.21 -24.71 9.40
C PRO A 134 46.64 -23.27 9.67
N ALA A 135 47.96 -23.06 9.75
CA ALA A 135 48.55 -21.78 10.09
C ALA A 135 47.77 -20.69 9.36
N ALA A 136 47.45 -19.58 10.04
CA ALA A 136 46.57 -18.51 9.57
C ALA A 136 46.92 -17.90 8.18
N SER A 137 47.92 -18.42 7.50
CA SER A 137 48.19 -18.29 6.08
C SER A 137 47.27 -19.17 5.21
N SER A 138 46.15 -18.62 4.80
CA SER A 138 45.89 -18.49 3.36
C SER A 138 44.64 -17.65 3.19
N LEU A 139 44.79 -16.58 2.40
CA LEU A 139 43.69 -15.88 1.80
C LEU A 139 42.64 -16.90 1.33
N PRO A 140 41.34 -16.64 1.51
CA PRO A 140 40.30 -17.55 1.03
C PRO A 140 40.63 -17.93 -0.41
N THR A 141 40.86 -19.22 -0.66
CA THR A 141 41.14 -19.70 -2.02
C THR A 141 40.05 -19.14 -2.93
N LEU A 142 40.41 -18.64 -4.11
CA LEU A 142 39.50 -17.95 -5.02
C LEU A 142 38.17 -18.70 -5.21
N ARG A 143 38.21 -20.05 -5.14
CA ARG A 143 37.07 -20.96 -5.17
C ARG A 143 36.09 -20.84 -4.00
N SER A 144 36.58 -20.62 -2.77
CA SER A 144 35.75 -20.43 -1.58
C SER A 144 35.02 -19.08 -1.56
N ALA A 145 35.60 -18.05 -2.20
CA ALA A 145 34.96 -16.75 -2.39
C ALA A 145 34.07 -16.71 -3.65
N ALA A 146 34.36 -17.54 -4.66
CA ALA A 146 33.64 -17.56 -5.93
C ALA A 146 32.16 -17.95 -5.77
N TYR A 147 31.82 -18.89 -4.88
CA TYR A 147 30.42 -19.30 -4.70
C TYR A 147 29.56 -18.22 -4.03
N PRO A 148 29.96 -17.62 -2.88
CA PRO A 148 29.25 -16.46 -2.33
C PRO A 148 29.22 -15.27 -3.30
N ALA A 149 30.32 -15.00 -4.01
CA ALA A 149 30.38 -13.94 -5.00
C ALA A 149 29.45 -14.20 -6.19
N PHE A 150 29.39 -15.44 -6.70
CA PHE A 150 28.47 -15.85 -7.74
C PHE A 150 27.02 -15.78 -7.25
N TYR A 151 26.71 -16.27 -6.04
CA TYR A 151 25.37 -16.19 -5.49
C TYR A 151 24.92 -14.75 -5.28
N ALA A 152 25.81 -13.88 -4.78
CA ALA A 152 25.55 -12.45 -4.64
C ALA A 152 25.37 -11.79 -6.01
N ALA A 153 26.26 -12.08 -6.97
CA ALA A 153 26.19 -11.55 -8.33
C ALA A 153 24.94 -12.05 -9.07
N PHE A 154 24.54 -13.31 -8.89
CA PHE A 154 23.35 -13.92 -9.50
C PHE A 154 22.07 -13.44 -8.84
N SER A 155 22.05 -13.28 -7.51
CA SER A 155 20.91 -12.69 -6.79
C SER A 155 20.72 -11.22 -7.15
N THR A 156 21.82 -10.50 -7.34
CA THR A 156 21.83 -9.14 -7.87
C THR A 156 21.38 -9.17 -9.33
N LEU A 157 21.93 -10.04 -10.17
CA LEU A 157 21.50 -10.17 -11.56
C LEU A 157 20.00 -10.44 -11.63
N ILE A 158 19.44 -11.43 -10.93
CA ILE A 158 17.99 -11.68 -10.93
C ILE A 158 17.19 -10.47 -10.42
N ALA A 159 17.63 -9.81 -9.35
CA ALA A 159 16.95 -8.64 -8.81
C ALA A 159 16.99 -7.42 -9.77
N PHE A 160 17.95 -7.39 -10.69
CA PHE A 160 18.25 -6.27 -11.59
C PHE A 160 18.14 -6.59 -13.10
N SER A 161 17.94 -7.84 -13.52
CA SER A 161 17.92 -8.29 -14.93
C SER A 161 16.56 -8.78 -15.37
N ALA A 162 15.57 -8.86 -14.47
CA ALA A 162 14.15 -8.94 -14.83
C ALA A 162 13.61 -7.59 -15.37
N TRP A 163 14.47 -6.84 -16.06
CA TRP A 163 14.47 -5.37 -16.20
C TRP A 163 13.72 -4.85 -17.44
N GLU A 164 13.41 -5.72 -18.41
CA GLU A 164 12.73 -5.28 -19.64
C GLU A 164 11.23 -5.63 -19.57
N ASP A 165 10.46 -4.66 -19.08
CA ASP A 165 9.05 -4.38 -19.37
C ASP A 165 7.92 -5.35 -18.94
N HIS A 166 8.18 -6.56 -18.47
CA HIS A 166 7.09 -7.56 -18.34
C HIS A 166 6.89 -8.28 -16.99
N LEU A 167 7.79 -8.17 -16.01
CA LEU A 167 7.67 -8.92 -14.75
C LEU A 167 7.66 -8.00 -13.51
N ASP A 168 6.45 -7.59 -13.10
CA ASP A 168 6.06 -7.27 -11.72
C ASP A 168 6.82 -6.18 -10.92
N TYR A 169 7.78 -5.46 -11.52
CA TYR A 169 8.48 -4.35 -10.87
C TYR A 169 7.54 -3.21 -10.46
N ARG A 170 6.43 -3.03 -11.21
CA ARG A 170 5.37 -2.07 -10.87
C ARG A 170 4.76 -2.33 -9.49
N LEU A 171 4.74 -3.57 -9.03
CA LEU A 171 4.09 -3.94 -7.78
C LEU A 171 5.03 -3.89 -6.57
N ASN A 172 6.35 -3.76 -6.76
CA ASN A 172 7.35 -3.75 -5.67
C ASN A 172 7.12 -4.89 -4.66
N VAL A 173 6.92 -6.12 -5.13
CA VAL A 173 6.62 -7.29 -4.29
C VAL A 173 7.85 -8.10 -3.91
N TYR A 174 7.79 -8.80 -2.76
CA TYR A 174 8.81 -9.76 -2.38
C TYR A 174 8.88 -10.87 -3.44
N PRO A 175 10.08 -11.27 -3.91
CA PRO A 175 10.23 -12.32 -4.91
C PRO A 175 9.43 -13.58 -4.58
N PHE A 176 8.76 -14.16 -5.60
CA PHE A 176 7.93 -15.36 -5.51
C PHE A 176 6.66 -15.20 -4.66
N THR A 177 6.20 -13.97 -4.42
CA THR A 177 5.03 -13.67 -3.57
C THR A 177 4.24 -12.50 -4.15
N SER A 178 3.00 -12.33 -3.69
CA SER A 178 2.18 -11.14 -3.99
C SER A 178 2.28 -10.04 -2.92
N PHE A 179 3.19 -10.18 -1.93
CA PHE A 179 3.29 -9.24 -0.82
C PHE A 179 4.16 -8.05 -1.19
N GLN A 180 3.66 -6.83 -1.00
CA GLN A 180 4.43 -5.62 -1.20
C GLN A 180 5.62 -5.53 -0.23
N MET A 181 6.74 -5.00 -0.71
CA MET A 181 7.94 -4.73 0.10
C MET A 181 7.84 -3.42 0.88
N TYR A 182 6.81 -2.61 0.62
CA TYR A 182 6.60 -1.27 1.18
C TYR A 182 7.81 -0.36 1.00
N SER A 183 8.48 -0.44 -0.16
CA SER A 183 9.64 0.40 -0.48
C SER A 183 9.28 1.84 -0.85
N ALA A 184 8.01 2.11 -1.12
CA ALA A 184 7.53 3.45 -1.46
C ALA A 184 7.58 4.41 -0.26
N LEU A 185 7.79 5.69 -0.57
CA LEU A 185 7.73 6.78 0.37
C LEU A 185 6.33 7.40 0.37
N VAL A 186 5.53 7.11 1.40
CA VAL A 186 4.18 7.63 1.63
C VAL A 186 4.21 8.84 2.57
N VAL A 187 5.15 9.75 2.33
CA VAL A 187 5.27 11.06 2.98
C VAL A 187 5.73 12.09 1.97
N LYS A 188 5.45 13.37 2.23
CA LYS A 188 5.85 14.49 1.37
C LYS A 188 7.10 15.16 1.94
N PRO A 189 8.01 15.67 1.10
CA PRO A 189 9.07 16.55 1.57
C PRO A 189 8.48 17.88 2.10
N PRO A 190 9.17 18.56 3.03
CA PRO A 190 10.41 18.15 3.69
C PRO A 190 10.19 17.03 4.73
N TYR A 191 11.11 16.05 4.79
CA TYR A 191 10.90 14.78 5.51
C TYR A 191 11.15 14.82 7.03
N ASP A 192 11.73 15.90 7.50
CA ASP A 192 11.91 16.27 8.90
C ASP A 192 10.68 16.98 9.49
N VAL A 193 9.67 17.28 8.65
CA VAL A 193 8.41 17.91 9.06
C VAL A 193 7.27 16.91 9.00
N HIS A 194 6.49 16.81 10.07
CA HIS A 194 5.29 15.98 10.11
C HIS A 194 4.19 16.60 9.26
N LEU A 195 3.92 15.99 8.11
CA LEU A 195 2.89 16.42 7.17
C LEU A 195 1.79 15.35 7.05
N PRO A 196 0.52 15.76 6.85
CA PRO A 196 -0.53 14.80 6.61
C PRO A 196 -0.32 14.09 5.27
N TYR A 197 -0.59 12.78 5.23
CA TYR A 197 -0.56 12.01 4.00
C TYR A 197 -1.98 11.75 3.50
N ARG A 198 -2.14 11.71 2.17
CA ARG A 198 -3.44 11.58 1.53
C ARG A 198 -3.37 10.48 0.49
N GLN A 199 -4.32 9.56 0.54
CA GLN A 199 -4.43 8.49 -0.44
C GLN A 199 -5.85 8.46 -1.01
N PRO A 200 -6.02 8.66 -2.32
CA PRO A 200 -7.29 8.36 -2.98
C PRO A 200 -7.61 6.88 -2.81
N VAL A 201 -8.83 6.59 -2.38
CA VAL A 201 -9.33 5.23 -2.18
C VAL A 201 -10.70 5.07 -2.82
N ILE A 202 -10.98 3.85 -3.27
CA ILE A 202 -12.31 3.43 -3.66
C ILE A 202 -12.94 2.72 -2.46
N ARG A 203 -14.19 3.08 -2.17
CA ARG A 203 -14.99 2.43 -1.15
C ARG A 203 -16.25 1.85 -1.76
N VAL A 204 -16.56 0.62 -1.39
CA VAL A 204 -17.85 0.01 -1.70
C VAL A 204 -18.69 0.09 -0.44
N ARG A 205 -19.92 0.58 -0.57
CA ARG A 205 -20.94 0.51 0.47
C ARG A 205 -22.06 -0.37 0.00
N VAL A 206 -22.63 -1.13 0.91
CA VAL A 206 -23.76 -2.00 0.59
C VAL A 206 -24.96 -1.56 1.43
N LYS A 207 -26.05 -1.18 0.76
CA LYS A 207 -27.28 -0.72 1.38
C LYS A 207 -28.40 -1.74 1.23
N GLY A 208 -29.15 -1.92 2.30
CA GLY A 208 -30.38 -2.71 2.33
C GLY A 208 -30.49 -3.53 3.61
N GLY A 209 -31.72 -3.67 4.11
CA GLY A 209 -32.02 -4.58 5.21
C GLY A 209 -31.74 -3.88 6.51
N SER A 210 -32.82 -3.41 7.14
CA SER A 210 -32.72 -2.82 8.45
C SER A 210 -33.04 -3.91 9.47
N PRO A 211 -32.21 -4.11 10.51
CA PRO A 211 -30.90 -3.50 10.75
C PRO A 211 -29.76 -4.12 9.92
N PRO A 212 -28.61 -3.43 9.78
CA PRO A 212 -27.47 -3.99 9.06
C PRO A 212 -26.99 -5.27 9.75
N LEU A 213 -27.14 -6.41 9.07
CA LEU A 213 -26.69 -7.69 9.57
C LEU A 213 -25.15 -7.67 9.70
N PRO A 214 -24.54 -8.34 10.69
CA PRO A 214 -23.10 -8.53 10.77
C PRO A 214 -22.48 -9.07 9.46
N GLU A 215 -23.28 -9.79 8.68
CA GLU A 215 -22.95 -10.26 7.34
C GLU A 215 -22.72 -9.14 6.33
N LEU A 216 -23.48 -8.04 6.40
CA LEU A 216 -23.28 -6.85 5.55
C LEU A 216 -21.94 -6.19 5.82
N ALA A 217 -21.60 -6.00 7.10
CA ALA A 217 -20.30 -5.44 7.48
C ALA A 217 -19.13 -6.36 7.05
N LYS A 218 -19.33 -7.68 7.05
CA LYS A 218 -18.35 -8.65 6.54
C LYS A 218 -18.24 -8.59 5.01
N LEU A 219 -19.37 -8.48 4.29
CA LEU A 219 -19.41 -8.34 2.84
C LEU A 219 -18.76 -7.01 2.41
N GLU A 220 -19.11 -5.91 3.05
CA GLU A 220 -18.54 -4.59 2.78
C GLU A 220 -17.02 -4.59 3.01
N ARG A 221 -16.53 -5.20 4.10
CA ARG A 221 -15.07 -5.37 4.30
C ARG A 221 -14.41 -6.21 3.20
N THR A 222 -15.09 -7.26 2.74
CA THR A 222 -14.59 -8.13 1.66
C THR A 222 -14.52 -7.39 0.33
N LEU A 223 -15.57 -6.64 -0.03
CA LEU A 223 -15.60 -5.79 -1.21
C LEU A 223 -14.54 -4.69 -1.11
N ASN A 224 -14.46 -3.97 0.00
CA ASN A 224 -13.46 -2.93 0.18
C ASN A 224 -12.02 -3.45 0.07
N ARG A 225 -11.74 -4.68 0.53
CA ARG A 225 -10.44 -5.34 0.30
C ARG A 225 -10.21 -5.68 -1.17
N HIS A 226 -11.24 -6.21 -1.85
CA HIS A 226 -11.17 -6.58 -3.26
C HIS A 226 -10.92 -5.39 -4.19
N PHE A 227 -11.60 -4.28 -3.94
CA PHE A 227 -11.44 -3.04 -4.72
C PHE A 227 -10.33 -2.13 -4.15
N CYS A 228 -9.62 -2.56 -3.11
CA CYS A 228 -8.51 -1.80 -2.57
C CYS A 228 -7.36 -1.73 -3.57
N GLY A 229 -6.73 -0.56 -3.70
CA GLY A 229 -5.61 -0.34 -4.62
C GLY A 229 -6.03 -0.09 -6.06
N ILE A 230 -7.33 -0.15 -6.38
CA ILE A 230 -7.81 0.33 -7.67
C ILE A 230 -7.81 1.86 -7.63
N ILE A 231 -6.93 2.44 -8.45
CA ILE A 231 -6.75 3.88 -8.60
C ILE A 231 -7.09 4.23 -10.06
N GLY A 232 -7.65 5.42 -10.28
CA GLY A 232 -7.80 5.97 -11.64
C GLY A 232 -9.00 5.45 -12.43
N ILE A 233 -10.05 4.97 -11.77
CA ILE A 233 -11.33 4.73 -12.46
C ILE A 233 -11.97 6.10 -12.74
N GLU A 234 -11.96 6.50 -14.01
CA GLU A 234 -12.49 7.79 -14.47
C GLU A 234 -13.58 7.66 -15.54
N ARG A 235 -13.71 6.51 -16.21
CA ARG A 235 -14.74 6.35 -17.25
C ARG A 235 -16.00 5.74 -16.67
N ALA A 236 -17.17 6.20 -17.13
CA ALA A 236 -18.46 5.70 -16.66
C ALA A 236 -18.62 4.18 -16.88
N GLU A 237 -18.13 3.65 -18.00
CA GLU A 237 -18.18 2.20 -18.29
C GLU A 237 -17.29 1.38 -17.35
N ASP A 238 -16.13 1.90 -16.93
CA ASP A 238 -15.26 1.22 -15.97
C ASP A 238 -15.93 1.17 -14.59
N ILE A 239 -16.57 2.27 -14.17
CA ILE A 239 -17.36 2.32 -12.92
C ILE A 239 -18.50 1.31 -12.98
N LYS A 240 -19.25 1.27 -14.08
CA LYS A 240 -20.33 0.31 -14.32
C LYS A 240 -19.83 -1.13 -14.23
N ALA A 241 -18.70 -1.46 -14.86
CA ALA A 241 -18.10 -2.78 -14.79
C ALA A 241 -17.76 -3.19 -13.34
N ARG A 242 -17.20 -2.26 -12.55
CA ARG A 242 -16.88 -2.49 -11.13
C ARG A 242 -18.12 -2.63 -10.25
N LEU A 243 -19.19 -1.88 -10.52
CA LEU A 243 -20.47 -2.06 -9.85
C LEU A 243 -21.08 -3.44 -10.14
N HIS A 244 -21.03 -3.90 -11.39
CA HIS A 244 -21.46 -5.26 -11.74
C HIS A 244 -20.62 -6.32 -11.02
N GLU A 245 -19.29 -6.18 -11.02
CA GLU A 245 -18.39 -7.09 -10.31
C GLU A 245 -18.71 -7.15 -8.81
N ALA A 246 -18.89 -5.99 -8.16
CA ALA A 246 -19.24 -5.89 -6.75
C ALA A 246 -20.60 -6.56 -6.47
N ARG A 247 -21.60 -6.34 -7.33
CA ARG A 247 -22.92 -6.99 -7.22
C ARG A 247 -22.81 -8.52 -7.38
N GLN A 248 -22.00 -9.02 -8.30
CA GLN A 248 -21.80 -10.46 -8.48
C GLN A 248 -21.16 -11.10 -7.24
N ILE A 249 -20.22 -10.41 -6.58
CA ILE A 249 -19.64 -10.86 -5.31
C ILE A 249 -20.71 -10.87 -4.20
N ALA A 250 -21.57 -9.85 -4.14
CA ALA A 250 -22.67 -9.78 -3.18
C ALA A 250 -23.69 -10.93 -3.39
N ILE A 251 -24.10 -11.18 -4.65
CA ILE A 251 -24.99 -12.29 -5.03
C ILE A 251 -24.39 -13.63 -4.62
N LYS A 252 -23.11 -13.89 -4.95
CA LYS A 252 -22.40 -15.12 -4.54
C LYS A 252 -22.31 -15.30 -3.02
N SER A 253 -22.45 -14.21 -2.26
CA SER A 253 -22.47 -14.22 -0.80
C SER A 253 -23.90 -14.38 -0.22
N GLY A 254 -24.90 -14.65 -1.06
CA GLY A 254 -26.31 -14.84 -0.66
C GLY A 254 -27.10 -13.54 -0.49
N GLN A 255 -26.57 -12.41 -0.98
CA GLN A 255 -27.11 -11.08 -0.71
C GLN A 255 -27.63 -10.39 -1.98
N GLU A 256 -28.61 -10.99 -2.64
CA GLU A 256 -29.11 -10.54 -3.96
C GLU A 256 -29.97 -9.26 -3.91
N TRP A 257 -30.51 -8.95 -2.73
CA TRP A 257 -31.48 -7.88 -2.51
C TRP A 257 -30.84 -6.57 -2.06
N LEU A 258 -29.55 -6.38 -2.30
CA LEU A 258 -28.80 -5.20 -1.86
C LEU A 258 -28.54 -4.21 -2.99
N GLN A 259 -28.57 -2.92 -2.62
CA GLN A 259 -28.02 -1.86 -3.44
C GLN A 259 -26.52 -1.76 -3.15
N VAL A 260 -25.71 -1.69 -4.20
CA VAL A 260 -24.27 -1.49 -4.06
C VAL A 260 -23.91 -0.09 -4.53
N GLU A 261 -23.13 0.63 -3.74
CA GLU A 261 -22.66 1.97 -4.03
C GLU A 261 -21.14 1.95 -4.15
N LEU A 262 -20.61 2.56 -5.20
CA LEU A 262 -19.19 2.79 -5.38
C LEU A 262 -18.87 4.25 -5.09
N TRP A 263 -18.00 4.47 -4.12
CA TRP A 263 -17.59 5.78 -3.65
C TRP A 263 -16.11 6.00 -3.96
N ARG A 264 -15.77 7.24 -4.30
CA ARG A 264 -14.38 7.69 -4.34
C ARG A 264 -14.16 8.61 -3.15
N ALA A 265 -13.10 8.35 -2.39
CA ALA A 265 -12.78 9.10 -1.19
C ALA A 265 -11.30 9.41 -1.10
N VAL A 266 -10.94 10.37 -0.24
CA VAL A 266 -9.55 10.61 0.17
C VAL A 266 -9.41 10.13 1.60
N MET A 267 -8.53 9.16 1.80
CA MET A 267 -8.05 8.83 3.13
C MET A 267 -7.01 9.86 3.56
N LEU A 268 -7.29 10.54 4.66
CA LEU A 268 -6.37 11.46 5.32
C LEU A 268 -5.72 10.75 6.50
N VAL A 269 -4.41 10.52 6.39
CA VAL A 269 -3.57 10.14 7.52
C VAL A 269 -3.11 11.43 8.22
N PRO A 270 -3.49 11.65 9.49
CA PRO A 270 -3.17 12.90 10.17
C PRO A 270 -1.67 12.97 10.48
N ALA A 271 -1.06 14.16 10.41
CA ALA A 271 0.34 14.38 10.78
C ALA A 271 0.59 14.05 12.26
N TYR A 272 1.75 13.50 12.61
CA TYR A 272 2.20 13.42 14.01
C TYR A 272 2.32 14.85 14.60
N PRO A 273 2.00 15.10 15.88
CA PRO A 273 1.62 14.16 16.94
C PRO A 273 0.11 13.88 17.06
N LYS A 274 -0.71 14.18 16.05
CA LYS A 274 -2.16 13.89 16.13
C LYS A 274 -2.42 12.39 16.26
N ASP A 275 -3.55 12.07 16.88
CA ASP A 275 -4.00 10.69 17.06
C ASP A 275 -3.98 9.91 15.73
N PRO A 276 -3.55 8.64 15.74
CA PRO A 276 -3.34 7.84 14.55
C PRO A 276 -4.66 7.27 14.01
N GLU A 277 -5.63 8.14 13.74
CA GLU A 277 -6.97 7.80 13.26
C GLU A 277 -7.16 8.36 11.84
N PRO A 278 -7.07 7.52 10.79
CA PRO A 278 -7.34 7.95 9.43
C PRO A 278 -8.80 8.38 9.29
N SER A 279 -9.02 9.49 8.61
CA SER A 279 -10.37 9.99 8.29
C SER A 279 -10.63 10.00 6.79
N LEU A 280 -11.90 10.11 6.41
CA LEU A 280 -12.34 10.26 5.02
C LEU A 280 -12.98 11.64 4.83
N PRO A 281 -12.20 12.74 4.92
CA PRO A 281 -12.76 14.10 4.90
C PRO A 281 -13.46 14.45 3.57
N ILE A 282 -13.14 13.74 2.50
CA ILE A 282 -13.75 13.92 1.19
C ILE A 282 -14.19 12.55 0.69
N ALA A 283 -15.48 12.44 0.38
CA ALA A 283 -16.05 11.29 -0.27
C ALA A 283 -17.16 11.76 -1.19
N GLY A 284 -17.30 11.13 -2.35
CA GLY A 284 -18.51 11.26 -3.13
C GLY A 284 -18.80 10.02 -3.95
N LEU A 285 -20.06 9.90 -4.29
CA LEU A 285 -20.60 8.76 -5.00
C LEU A 285 -20.09 8.78 -6.45
N MET A 286 -19.65 7.64 -6.96
CA MET A 286 -19.33 7.45 -8.38
C MET A 286 -20.51 6.82 -9.11
N GLY A 287 -21.16 5.86 -8.46
CA GLY A 287 -22.35 5.23 -8.99
C GLY A 287 -22.97 4.22 -8.05
N THR A 288 -24.15 3.77 -8.43
CA THR A 288 -24.94 2.78 -7.72
C THR A 288 -25.45 1.72 -8.68
N ILE A 289 -25.66 0.53 -8.15
CA ILE A 289 -26.46 -0.51 -8.81
C ILE A 289 -27.56 -0.94 -7.84
N SER A 290 -28.80 -0.76 -8.28
CA SER A 290 -29.99 -1.06 -7.49
C SER A 290 -30.21 -2.57 -7.36
N ARG A 291 -31.20 -2.96 -6.54
CA ARG A 291 -31.62 -4.36 -6.38
C ARG A 291 -32.07 -4.97 -7.70
N GLN A 292 -32.78 -4.19 -8.50
CA GLN A 292 -33.28 -4.54 -9.83
C GLN A 292 -32.16 -4.59 -10.88
N GLY A 293 -30.95 -4.16 -10.54
CA GLY A 293 -29.81 -4.09 -11.45
C GLY A 293 -29.78 -2.82 -12.30
N GLU A 294 -30.59 -1.81 -11.95
CA GLU A 294 -30.52 -0.49 -12.58
C GLU A 294 -29.24 0.20 -12.13
N ILE A 295 -28.50 0.76 -13.08
CA ILE A 295 -27.21 1.38 -12.82
C ILE A 295 -27.32 2.88 -13.00
N GLN A 296 -26.81 3.62 -12.03
CA GLN A 296 -26.63 5.06 -12.13
C GLN A 296 -25.16 5.37 -11.91
N VAL A 297 -24.52 5.98 -12.91
CA VAL A 297 -23.12 6.40 -12.82
C VAL A 297 -23.02 7.86 -13.20
N ALA A 298 -22.20 8.59 -12.45
CA ALA A 298 -21.73 9.91 -12.83
C ALA A 298 -20.20 9.91 -12.71
N SER A 299 -19.53 10.24 -13.80
CA SER A 299 -18.10 10.46 -13.81
C SER A 299 -17.76 11.80 -14.41
N LEU A 300 -16.68 12.39 -13.94
CA LEU A 300 -16.08 13.53 -14.61
C LEU A 300 -14.81 13.05 -15.32
N SER A 301 -14.64 13.52 -16.55
CA SER A 301 -13.35 13.56 -17.23
C SER A 301 -12.92 15.02 -17.47
N ARG A 302 -11.62 15.26 -17.60
CA ARG A 302 -11.04 16.59 -17.81
C ARG A 302 -10.48 16.70 -19.22
N GLY A 303 -10.57 17.88 -19.82
CA GLY A 303 -9.87 18.20 -21.05
C GLY A 303 -9.32 19.62 -21.09
N TRP A 304 -8.62 19.93 -22.19
CA TRP A 304 -8.10 21.25 -22.53
C TRP A 304 -8.63 21.64 -23.90
N ASP A 305 -9.24 22.82 -23.99
CA ASP A 305 -9.65 23.41 -25.26
C ASP A 305 -8.61 24.43 -25.70
N ALA A 306 -7.79 24.04 -26.68
CA ALA A 306 -6.73 24.88 -27.23
C ALA A 306 -7.26 26.14 -27.93
N LYS A 307 -8.46 26.12 -28.51
CA LYS A 307 -9.03 27.30 -29.19
C LYS A 307 -9.45 28.37 -28.19
N ARG A 308 -9.95 27.93 -27.03
CA ARG A 308 -10.42 28.82 -25.95
C ARG A 308 -9.33 29.10 -24.92
N ASN A 309 -8.20 28.38 -24.97
CA ASN A 309 -7.15 28.43 -23.97
C ASN A 309 -7.70 28.21 -22.55
N GLN A 310 -8.60 27.22 -22.40
CA GLN A 310 -9.33 26.96 -21.16
C GLN A 310 -9.46 25.46 -20.88
N HIS A 311 -9.48 25.11 -19.60
CA HIS A 311 -9.81 23.77 -19.15
C HIS A 311 -11.31 23.57 -19.11
N TYR A 312 -11.72 22.33 -19.32
CA TYR A 312 -13.11 21.93 -19.19
C TYR A 312 -13.26 20.58 -18.47
N LEU A 313 -14.44 20.37 -17.91
CA LEU A 313 -14.88 19.07 -17.42
C LEU A 313 -15.98 18.52 -18.33
N VAL A 314 -15.98 17.22 -18.57
CA VAL A 314 -17.07 16.49 -19.23
C VAL A 314 -17.72 15.60 -18.19
N LEU A 315 -19.04 15.64 -18.11
CA LEU A 315 -19.80 14.80 -17.22
C LEU A 315 -20.39 13.63 -18.00
N ASP A 316 -19.79 12.46 -17.82
CA ASP A 316 -20.27 11.21 -18.38
C ASP A 316 -21.30 10.62 -17.41
N LYS A 317 -22.51 10.36 -17.92
CA LYS A 317 -23.64 9.86 -17.14
C LYS A 317 -24.14 8.55 -17.75
N LEU A 318 -24.51 7.59 -16.91
CA LEU A 318 -25.18 6.35 -17.35
C LEU A 318 -26.42 6.11 -16.50
N GLY A 319 -27.55 5.82 -17.14
CA GLY A 319 -28.80 5.34 -16.51
C GLY A 319 -29.50 6.32 -15.57
N ARG A 320 -29.02 7.57 -15.47
CA ARG A 320 -29.64 8.63 -14.67
C ARG A 320 -30.12 9.74 -15.58
N ASP A 321 -31.40 10.06 -15.53
CA ASP A 321 -31.94 11.29 -16.09
C ASP A 321 -31.56 12.45 -15.18
N LEU A 322 -30.42 13.06 -15.48
CA LEU A 322 -29.94 14.27 -14.81
C LEU A 322 -30.24 15.44 -15.72
N SER A 323 -31.52 15.80 -15.80
CA SER A 323 -31.99 17.02 -16.47
C SER A 323 -31.41 18.29 -15.80
N GLU A 324 -31.02 18.19 -14.53
CA GLU A 324 -30.36 19.26 -13.80
C GLU A 324 -28.88 19.39 -14.16
N THR A 325 -28.43 20.64 -14.27
CA THR A 325 -27.03 21.00 -14.37
C THR A 325 -26.40 21.00 -12.97
N PRO A 326 -25.39 20.15 -12.70
CA PRO A 326 -24.79 20.11 -11.38
C PRO A 326 -23.97 21.37 -11.11
N ARG A 327 -23.89 21.72 -9.84
CA ARG A 327 -22.91 22.67 -9.33
C ARG A 327 -21.58 21.94 -9.21
N VAL A 328 -20.52 22.59 -9.69
CA VAL A 328 -19.16 22.07 -9.58
C VAL A 328 -18.48 22.79 -8.43
N SER A 329 -17.95 22.02 -7.49
CA SER A 329 -17.12 22.50 -6.40
C SER A 329 -15.76 21.81 -6.46
N TYR A 330 -14.79 22.35 -5.74
CA TYR A 330 -13.48 21.76 -5.65
C TYR A 330 -12.85 21.90 -4.27
N VAL A 331 -11.89 21.03 -3.98
CA VAL A 331 -11.01 21.11 -2.82
C VAL A 331 -9.56 21.11 -3.31
N VAL A 332 -8.80 22.12 -2.90
CA VAL A 332 -7.35 22.14 -3.12
C VAL A 332 -6.66 21.26 -2.11
N ASP A 333 -5.77 20.42 -2.62
CA ASP A 333 -4.91 19.52 -1.88
C ASP A 333 -5.67 18.58 -0.95
N HIS A 334 -6.97 18.37 -1.13
CA HIS A 334 -7.82 17.55 -0.27
C HIS A 334 -7.92 17.99 1.20
N THR A 335 -7.53 19.22 1.56
CA THR A 335 -7.64 19.75 2.93
C THR A 335 -8.25 21.14 3.04
N GLY A 336 -8.47 21.80 1.90
CA GLY A 336 -9.20 23.06 1.89
C GLY A 336 -10.69 22.87 2.19
N PRO A 337 -11.41 23.95 2.54
CA PRO A 337 -12.85 23.93 2.49
C PRO A 337 -13.31 23.63 1.05
N LEU A 338 -14.49 23.00 0.93
CA LEU A 338 -15.14 22.86 -0.37
C LEU A 338 -15.48 24.24 -0.91
N ARG A 339 -14.96 24.58 -2.10
CA ARG A 339 -15.15 25.88 -2.74
C ARG A 339 -15.98 25.71 -4.01
N PRO A 340 -16.95 26.59 -4.29
CA PRO A 340 -17.62 26.58 -5.57
C PRO A 340 -16.61 26.90 -6.68
N LEU A 341 -16.58 26.09 -7.74
CA LEU A 341 -15.81 26.37 -8.94
C LEU A 341 -16.59 27.39 -9.78
N ARG A 342 -15.91 28.44 -10.25
CA ARG A 342 -16.52 29.40 -11.17
C ARG A 342 -16.32 28.92 -12.61
N GLY A 343 -17.41 28.86 -13.35
CA GLY A 343 -17.43 28.35 -14.72
C GLY A 343 -18.85 28.28 -15.26
N ARG A 344 -18.99 27.75 -16.48
CA ARG A 344 -20.27 27.63 -17.17
C ARG A 344 -20.34 26.36 -17.99
N TRP A 345 -21.53 25.76 -18.01
CA TRP A 345 -21.85 24.63 -18.88
C TRP A 345 -22.15 25.12 -20.29
N GLU A 346 -21.42 24.62 -21.29
CA GLU A 346 -21.62 24.88 -22.72
C GLU A 346 -21.37 23.58 -23.50
N ASP A 347 -22.33 23.18 -24.33
CA ASP A 347 -22.23 21.98 -25.18
C ASP A 347 -21.83 20.71 -24.42
N GLY A 348 -22.39 20.52 -23.21
CA GLY A 348 -22.09 19.37 -22.35
C GLY A 348 -20.73 19.43 -21.65
N ARG A 349 -20.02 20.55 -21.72
CA ARG A 349 -18.72 20.78 -21.07
C ARG A 349 -18.79 21.92 -20.06
N TYR A 350 -18.18 21.76 -18.90
CA TYR A 350 -18.05 22.82 -17.91
C TYR A 350 -16.70 23.52 -18.09
N TYR A 351 -16.68 24.69 -18.71
CA TYR A 351 -15.46 25.48 -18.89
C TYR A 351 -15.20 26.28 -17.61
N TYR A 352 -13.96 26.24 -17.13
CA TYR A 352 -13.54 26.93 -15.91
C TYR A 352 -12.14 27.51 -16.04
N THR A 353 -11.87 28.50 -15.19
CA THR A 353 -10.53 29.02 -14.94
C THR A 353 -10.29 28.91 -13.45
N TYR A 354 -9.14 28.37 -13.07
CA TYR A 354 -8.75 28.27 -11.68
C TYR A 354 -7.47 29.07 -11.47
N THR A 355 -7.33 29.68 -10.30
CA THR A 355 -6.21 30.56 -9.96
C THR A 355 -5.30 29.94 -8.90
N GLU A 356 -5.65 28.75 -8.41
CA GLU A 356 -4.99 28.12 -7.26
C GLU A 356 -4.09 26.99 -7.74
N HIS A 357 -2.87 26.94 -7.21
CA HIS A 357 -1.93 25.85 -7.48
C HIS A 357 -2.16 24.70 -6.50
N GLY A 358 -2.07 23.46 -6.98
CA GLY A 358 -2.19 22.25 -6.15
C GLY A 358 -3.08 21.17 -6.77
N TYR A 359 -3.33 20.11 -5.99
CA TYR A 359 -4.18 19.01 -6.42
C TYR A 359 -5.66 19.37 -6.29
N LEU A 360 -6.43 19.28 -7.37
CA LEU A 360 -7.84 19.66 -7.36
C LEU A 360 -8.74 18.41 -7.34
N THR A 361 -9.45 18.20 -6.24
CA THR A 361 -10.61 17.29 -6.24
C THR A 361 -11.85 18.04 -6.67
N PHE A 362 -12.59 17.51 -7.63
CA PHE A 362 -13.84 18.12 -8.07
C PHE A 362 -15.03 17.33 -7.51
N MET A 363 -16.01 18.05 -6.97
CA MET A 363 -17.26 17.50 -6.48
C MET A 363 -18.41 18.05 -7.30
N LEU A 364 -19.39 17.18 -7.57
CA LEU A 364 -20.64 17.52 -8.22
C LEU A 364 -21.76 17.45 -7.19
N ASP A 365 -22.40 18.58 -7.00
CA ASP A 365 -23.62 18.71 -6.20
C ASP A 365 -24.81 18.81 -7.17
N PHE A 366 -25.76 17.89 -7.01
CA PHE A 366 -27.00 17.84 -7.77
C PHE A 366 -28.14 18.29 -6.86
N PRO A 367 -28.79 19.45 -7.11
CA PRO A 367 -29.79 20.03 -6.21
C PRO A 367 -30.94 19.08 -5.82
N SER A 368 -31.34 18.21 -6.74
CA SER A 368 -32.42 17.23 -6.53
C SER A 368 -32.04 16.02 -5.66
N THR A 369 -30.77 15.85 -5.27
CA THR A 369 -30.35 14.68 -4.50
C THR A 369 -29.53 15.02 -3.29
N GLU A 370 -29.82 14.34 -2.17
CA GLU A 370 -29.05 14.43 -0.93
C GLU A 370 -27.64 13.82 -1.03
N THR A 371 -27.20 13.38 -2.22
CA THR A 371 -25.93 12.67 -2.39
C THR A 371 -25.02 13.40 -3.38
N ASP A 372 -23.89 13.87 -2.87
CA ASP A 372 -22.81 14.44 -3.66
C ASP A 372 -22.05 13.37 -4.43
N TYR A 373 -21.71 13.68 -5.69
CA TYR A 373 -20.86 12.84 -6.54
C TYR A 373 -19.45 13.41 -6.58
N CYS A 374 -18.43 12.56 -6.72
CA CYS A 374 -17.03 13.03 -6.66
C CYS A 374 -16.15 12.37 -7.72
N SER A 375 -15.29 13.19 -8.33
CA SER A 375 -14.19 12.74 -9.18
C SER A 375 -12.90 13.45 -8.81
N PHE A 376 -11.77 12.76 -8.94
CA PHE A 376 -10.47 13.32 -8.60
C PHE A 376 -9.65 13.47 -9.86
N PHE A 377 -8.99 14.61 -9.97
CA PHE A 377 -8.07 14.91 -11.05
C PHE A 377 -6.76 15.43 -10.48
N TYR A 378 -5.67 15.17 -11.19
CA TYR A 378 -4.35 15.67 -10.85
C TYR A 378 -4.03 16.91 -11.71
N TYR A 379 -3.63 18.00 -11.05
CA TYR A 379 -2.97 19.14 -11.68
C TYR A 379 -1.55 19.24 -11.14
N HIS A 380 -0.61 19.43 -12.05
CA HIS A 380 0.75 19.89 -11.75
C HIS A 380 0.84 21.36 -12.11
#